data_AF-A0A6N7P396-F1
#
_entry.id   AF-A0A6N7P396-F1
#
_cell.length_a   1.000
_cell.length_b   1.000
_cell.length_c   1.000
_cell.angle_alpha   90.00
_cell.angle_beta   90.00
_cell.angle_gamma   90.00
#
_symmetry.space_group_name_H-M   'P 1'
#
loop_
_entity.id
_entity.type
_entity.pdbx_description
1 polymer ?
#
loop_
_entity_poly.entity_id
_entity_poly.type
_entity_poly.pdbx_seq_one_letter_code
_entity_poly.pdbx_strand_id
1 'polypeptide(L)'
;MKRNMMPHTNRILSLLFLLSICYTSTVLAQDSIPVAITGKLNDAMNNETSGLAASSSNKGLLYIHNDSGDTSRFFLISPDGTLKAIYTFKGSPAMRRGVLDCEDIVYRRRSKGKKELCIYCGYWR
;
A
#
# COMPACT_ATOMS: atom_id res chain seq x y z
N MET A 1 -24.24 62.58 8.71
CA MET A 1 -24.19 61.11 8.54
C MET A 1 -22.87 60.60 9.13
N LYS A 2 -22.85 60.16 10.41
CA LYS A 2 -21.63 59.64 11.05
C LYS A 2 -21.45 58.17 10.64
N ARG A 3 -20.36 57.86 9.92
CA ARG A 3 -19.98 56.47 9.65
C ARG A 3 -19.43 55.88 10.94
N ASN A 4 -20.12 54.89 11.50
CA ASN A 4 -19.63 54.16 12.66
C ASN A 4 -18.39 53.36 12.25
N MET A 5 -17.22 53.88 12.60
CA MET A 5 -15.93 53.22 12.40
C MET A 5 -15.80 52.14 13.48
N MET A 6 -15.98 50.87 13.12
CA MET A 6 -15.74 49.75 14.05
C MET A 6 -14.28 49.78 14.54
N PRO A 7 -14.03 49.65 15.85
CA PRO A 7 -12.68 49.72 16.42
C PRO A 7 -11.80 48.56 15.89
N HIS A 8 -10.52 48.85 15.60
CA HIS A 8 -9.56 47.90 15.03
C HIS A 8 -9.44 46.59 15.82
N THR A 9 -9.65 46.63 17.13
CA THR A 9 -9.65 45.49 18.04
C THR A 9 -10.72 44.45 17.68
N ASN A 10 -11.91 44.89 17.25
CA ASN A 10 -13.01 44.00 16.86
C ASN A 10 -12.69 43.25 15.55
N ARG A 11 -11.88 43.85 14.68
CA ARG A 11 -11.44 43.22 13.42
C ARG A 11 -10.44 42.09 13.67
N ILE A 12 -9.50 42.29 14.60
CA ILE A 12 -8.51 41.28 14.97
C ILE A 12 -9.20 40.08 15.67
N LEU A 13 -10.10 40.36 16.62
CA LEU A 13 -10.85 39.31 17.31
C LEU A 13 -11.69 38.46 16.33
N SER A 14 -12.33 39.13 15.37
CA SER A 14 -13.09 38.45 14.31
C SER A 14 -12.20 37.58 13.42
N LEU A 15 -10.99 38.06 13.08
CA LEU A 15 -10.04 37.30 12.29
C LEU A 15 -9.54 36.05 13.02
N LEU A 16 -9.23 36.17 14.31
CA LEU A 16 -8.80 35.04 15.14
C LEU A 16 -9.92 34.00 15.33
N PHE A 17 -11.16 34.46 15.48
CA PHE A 17 -12.33 33.58 15.56
C PHE A 17 -12.56 32.83 14.25
N LEU A 18 -12.47 33.51 13.10
CA LEU A 18 -12.59 32.88 11.77
C LEU A 18 -11.45 31.90 11.49
N LEU A 19 -10.21 32.23 11.87
CA LEU A 19 -9.08 31.30 11.75
C LEU A 19 -9.30 30.03 12.59
N SER A 20 -9.80 30.18 13.82
CA SER A 20 -10.12 29.06 14.70
C SER A 20 -11.19 28.13 14.11
N ILE A 21 -12.25 28.71 13.53
CA ILE A 21 -13.31 27.96 12.84
C ILE A 21 -12.77 27.22 11.60
N CYS A 22 -11.89 27.84 10.81
CA CYS A 22 -11.27 27.17 9.68
C CYS A 22 -10.38 25.99 10.11
N TYR A 23 -9.62 26.14 11.20
CA TYR A 23 -8.75 25.07 11.71
C TYR A 23 -9.52 23.87 12.26
N THR A 24 -10.67 24.07 12.91
CA THR A 24 -11.47 22.94 13.43
C THR A 24 -12.21 22.19 12.31
N SER A 25 -12.58 22.90 11.24
CA SER A 25 -13.27 22.31 10.08
C SER A 25 -12.41 21.30 9.32
N THR A 26 -11.08 21.49 9.24
CA THR A 26 -10.18 20.55 8.56
C THR A 26 -9.94 19.27 9.36
N VAL A 27 -9.96 19.33 10.69
CA VAL A 27 -9.77 18.16 11.57
C VAL A 27 -11.00 17.24 11.55
N LEU A 28 -12.21 17.80 11.47
CA LEU A 28 -13.45 17.01 11.40
C LEU A 28 -13.74 16.46 9.99
N ALA A 29 -13.11 17.02 8.96
CA ALA A 29 -13.24 16.55 7.57
C ALA A 29 -12.30 15.39 7.23
N GLN A 30 -11.55 14.86 8.21
CA GLN A 30 -10.77 13.65 8.00
C GLN A 30 -11.71 12.43 8.01
N ASP A 31 -12.42 12.25 6.90
CA ASP A 31 -13.25 11.07 6.66
C ASP A 31 -12.34 9.83 6.75
N SER A 32 -12.58 9.03 7.78
CA SER A 32 -12.04 7.67 7.82
C SER A 32 -12.83 6.86 6.79
N ILE A 33 -12.22 6.56 5.65
CA ILE A 33 -12.79 5.62 4.70
C ILE A 33 -13.02 4.31 5.46
N PRO A 34 -14.27 3.80 5.55
CA PRO A 34 -14.53 2.57 6.28
C PRO A 34 -13.71 1.42 5.65
N VAL A 35 -12.72 0.93 6.39
CA VAL A 35 -11.86 -0.16 5.95
C VAL A 35 -12.58 -1.48 6.25
N ALA A 36 -13.04 -2.16 5.21
CA ALA A 36 -13.51 -3.54 5.32
C ALA A 36 -12.31 -4.48 5.27
N ILE A 37 -11.99 -5.14 6.39
CA ILE A 37 -10.95 -6.17 6.44
C ILE A 37 -11.51 -7.45 5.82
N THR A 38 -11.02 -7.82 4.65
CA THR A 38 -11.46 -9.01 3.91
C THR A 38 -10.67 -10.27 4.27
N GLY A 39 -9.49 -10.11 4.88
CA GLY A 39 -8.63 -11.22 5.27
C GLY A 39 -7.43 -10.76 6.09
N LYS A 40 -6.70 -11.73 6.64
CA LYS A 40 -5.49 -11.49 7.40
C LYS A 40 -4.44 -12.55 7.07
N LEU A 41 -3.22 -12.10 6.77
CA LEU A 41 -2.07 -12.99 6.68
C LEU A 41 -1.75 -13.49 8.09
N ASN A 42 -1.99 -14.78 8.33
CA ASN A 42 -1.75 -15.42 9.63
C ASN A 42 -0.51 -16.31 9.63
N ASP A 43 0.16 -16.45 8.48
CA ASP A 43 1.31 -17.34 8.32
C ASP A 43 2.60 -16.63 8.75
N ALA A 44 3.36 -17.26 9.64
CA ALA A 44 4.66 -16.76 10.11
C ALA A 44 5.68 -16.59 8.96
N MET A 45 5.47 -17.27 7.83
CA MET A 45 6.32 -17.14 6.65
C MET A 45 6.20 -15.79 5.93
N ASN A 46 5.15 -15.02 6.20
CA ASN A 46 4.84 -13.74 5.54
C ASN A 46 4.63 -12.63 6.58
N ASN A 47 5.54 -12.52 7.53
CA ASN A 47 5.51 -11.46 8.55
C ASN A 47 5.82 -10.06 7.98
N GLU A 48 6.22 -9.99 6.71
CA GLU A 48 6.47 -8.77 5.96
C GLU A 48 6.06 -9.00 4.49
N THR A 49 5.32 -8.06 3.91
CA THR A 49 4.78 -8.15 2.54
C THR A 49 4.53 -6.73 2.03
N SER A 50 5.21 -6.36 0.94
CA SER A 50 5.19 -5.01 0.36
C SER A 50 4.33 -4.90 -0.91
N GLY A 51 4.04 -6.02 -1.59
CA GLY A 51 3.26 -6.02 -2.83
C GLY A 51 2.18 -7.09 -2.93
N LEU A 52 1.10 -6.76 -3.65
CA LEU A 52 -0.03 -7.65 -3.93
C LEU A 52 -0.55 -7.48 -5.36
N ALA A 53 -0.73 -8.60 -6.08
CA ALA A 53 -1.25 -8.60 -7.45
C ALA A 53 -2.34 -9.66 -7.66
N ALA A 54 -3.47 -9.27 -8.25
CA ALA A 54 -4.53 -10.21 -8.57
C ALA A 54 -4.08 -11.23 -9.65
N SER A 55 -4.34 -12.52 -9.42
CA SER A 55 -3.99 -13.57 -10.37
C SER A 55 -4.99 -13.60 -11.54
N SER A 56 -4.51 -13.39 -12.77
CA SER A 56 -5.38 -13.60 -13.94
C SER A 56 -5.53 -15.08 -14.34
N SER A 57 -4.65 -15.95 -13.84
CA SER A 57 -4.71 -17.40 -14.07
C SER A 57 -5.61 -18.11 -13.07
N ASN A 58 -5.63 -17.65 -11.82
CA ASN A 58 -6.41 -18.23 -10.74
C ASN A 58 -7.39 -17.19 -10.20
N LYS A 59 -8.58 -17.12 -10.79
CA LYS A 59 -9.59 -16.11 -10.43
C LYS A 59 -9.86 -16.14 -8.92
N GLY A 60 -9.87 -14.96 -8.31
CA GLY A 60 -10.13 -14.81 -6.87
C GLY A 60 -8.91 -15.06 -5.98
N LEU A 61 -7.74 -15.37 -6.53
CA LEU A 61 -6.50 -15.51 -5.77
C LEU A 61 -5.54 -14.34 -6.03
N LEU A 62 -4.65 -14.11 -5.07
CA LEU A 62 -3.73 -12.98 -5.03
C LEU A 62 -2.30 -13.49 -4.94
N TYR A 63 -1.39 -12.89 -5.69
CA TYR A 63 0.05 -13.09 -5.53
C TYR A 63 0.60 -12.06 -4.55
N ILE A 64 1.51 -12.50 -3.69
CA ILE A 64 2.27 -11.64 -2.78
C ILE A 64 3.75 -12.06 -2.77
N HIS A 65 4.63 -11.19 -2.30
CA HIS A 65 6.03 -11.50 -2.02
C HIS A 65 6.45 -10.96 -0.64
N ASN A 66 7.55 -11.49 -0.13
CA ASN A 66 8.22 -10.94 1.05
C ASN A 66 9.10 -9.76 0.62
N ASP A 67 9.22 -8.75 1.48
CA ASP A 67 9.97 -7.51 1.24
C ASP A 67 11.46 -7.70 1.52
N SER A 68 11.80 -8.23 2.70
CA SER A 68 13.19 -8.36 3.21
C SER A 68 14.03 -9.50 2.60
N GLY A 69 13.62 -10.05 1.45
CA GLY A 69 14.46 -10.94 0.63
C GLY A 69 15.01 -12.16 1.37
N ASP A 70 14.14 -13.00 1.92
CA ASP A 70 14.57 -14.24 2.59
C ASP A 70 15.16 -15.28 1.61
N THR A 71 14.50 -15.47 0.48
CA THR A 71 14.76 -16.47 -0.55
C THR A 71 14.05 -16.04 -1.84
N SER A 72 14.45 -16.62 -2.97
CA SER A 72 13.84 -16.35 -4.27
C SER A 72 12.48 -17.05 -4.43
N ARG A 73 11.45 -16.55 -3.74
CA ARG A 73 10.09 -17.12 -3.74
C ARG A 73 8.99 -16.06 -3.73
N PHE A 74 7.80 -16.47 -4.14
CA PHE A 74 6.55 -15.71 -4.00
C PHE A 74 5.38 -16.65 -3.73
N PHE A 75 4.27 -16.09 -3.30
CA PHE A 75 3.14 -16.87 -2.77
C PHE A 75 1.87 -16.57 -3.54
N LEU A 76 0.98 -17.55 -3.57
CA LEU A 76 -0.41 -17.39 -4.00
C LEU A 76 -1.30 -17.63 -2.79
N ILE A 77 -2.19 -16.69 -2.51
CA ILE A 77 -3.09 -16.71 -1.36
C ILE A 77 -4.54 -16.51 -1.80
N SER A 78 -5.47 -16.93 -0.95
CA SER A 78 -6.86 -16.49 -1.03
C SER A 78 -7.05 -15.11 -0.38
N PRO A 79 -8.16 -14.39 -0.65
CA PRO A 79 -8.41 -13.05 -0.12
C PRO A 79 -8.51 -13.01 1.41
N ASP A 80 -8.83 -14.15 2.03
CA ASP A 80 -8.85 -14.34 3.49
C ASP A 80 -7.44 -14.42 4.10
N GLY A 81 -6.40 -14.54 3.28
CA GLY A 81 -4.99 -14.70 3.68
C GLY A 81 -4.50 -16.14 3.70
N THR A 82 -5.33 -17.11 3.32
CA THR A 82 -4.94 -18.53 3.32
C THR A 82 -3.91 -18.82 2.22
N LEU A 83 -2.76 -19.40 2.57
CA LEU A 83 -1.73 -19.85 1.63
C LEU A 83 -2.25 -20.97 0.72
N LYS A 84 -2.07 -20.81 -0.60
CA LYS A 84 -2.46 -21.79 -1.62
C LYS A 84 -1.29 -22.41 -2.36
N ALA A 85 -0.23 -21.64 -2.61
CA ALA A 85 0.99 -22.15 -3.22
C ALA A 85 2.21 -21.28 -2.91
N ILE A 86 3.39 -21.91 -2.97
CA ILE A 86 4.69 -21.25 -2.94
C ILE A 86 5.37 -21.53 -4.29
N TYR A 87 5.86 -20.49 -4.92
CA TYR A 87 6.62 -20.57 -6.16
C TYR A 87 8.04 -20.12 -5.92
N THR A 88 9.01 -20.90 -6.38
CA THR A 88 10.43 -20.54 -6.32
C THR A 88 10.94 -20.15 -7.69
N PHE A 89 11.91 -19.25 -7.73
CA PHE A 89 12.59 -18.83 -8.95
C PHE A 89 14.10 -18.77 -8.73
N LYS A 90 14.85 -18.70 -9.84
CA LYS A 90 16.30 -18.56 -9.77
C LYS A 90 16.66 -17.09 -9.58
N GLY A 91 17.11 -16.73 -8.38
CA GLY A 91 17.64 -15.40 -8.08
C GLY A 91 19.06 -15.17 -8.61
N SER A 92 19.62 -14.01 -8.30
CA SER A 92 20.99 -13.61 -8.64
C SER A 92 22.02 -14.54 -7.99
N PRO A 93 22.96 -15.10 -8.75
CA PRO A 93 24.02 -15.93 -8.18
C PRO A 93 25.01 -15.13 -7.30
N ALA A 94 25.03 -13.80 -7.43
CA ALA A 94 25.86 -12.94 -6.59
C ALA A 94 25.31 -12.80 -5.15
N MET A 95 24.08 -13.23 -4.89
CA MET A 95 23.40 -13.08 -3.61
C MET A 95 23.20 -14.46 -2.96
N ARG A 96 23.60 -14.61 -1.69
CA ARG A 96 23.49 -15.88 -0.96
C ARG A 96 22.06 -16.45 -0.95
N ARG A 97 21.05 -15.57 -0.89
CA ARG A 97 19.62 -15.90 -0.87
C ARG A 97 18.95 -15.79 -2.25
N GLY A 98 19.72 -15.45 -3.29
CA GLY A 98 19.25 -15.16 -4.64
C GLY A 98 18.56 -13.80 -4.79
N VAL A 99 17.98 -13.25 -3.74
CA VAL A 99 17.33 -11.93 -3.72
C VAL A 99 17.69 -11.22 -2.42
N LEU A 100 17.78 -9.88 -2.46
CA LEU A 100 18.07 -9.05 -1.29
C LEU A 100 16.80 -8.33 -0.80
N ASP A 101 16.00 -7.84 -1.74
CA ASP A 101 14.96 -6.85 -1.48
C ASP A 101 13.98 -6.82 -2.67
N CYS A 102 12.68 -6.88 -2.40
CA CYS A 102 11.62 -6.82 -3.42
C CYS A 102 10.50 -5.90 -2.99
N GLU A 103 10.18 -4.92 -3.83
CA GLU A 103 9.23 -3.86 -3.52
C GLU A 103 7.86 -4.11 -4.15
N ASP A 104 7.86 -4.50 -5.43
CA ASP A 104 6.65 -4.55 -6.25
C ASP A 104 6.43 -5.90 -6.91
N ILE A 105 5.15 -6.23 -7.09
CA ILE A 105 4.71 -7.38 -7.89
C ILE A 105 3.62 -6.97 -8.86
N VAL A 106 3.76 -7.43 -10.10
CA VAL A 106 2.75 -7.21 -11.14
C VAL A 106 2.51 -8.49 -11.93
N TYR A 107 1.24 -8.83 -12.08
CA TYR A 107 0.83 -9.88 -12.98
C TYR A 107 0.46 -9.26 -14.34
N ARG A 108 1.03 -9.78 -15.43
CA ARG A 108 0.74 -9.31 -16.80
C ARG A 108 0.51 -10.45 -17.78
N ARG A 109 -0.28 -10.19 -18.82
CA ARG A 109 -0.32 -11.05 -20.02
C ARG A 109 0.67 -10.53 -21.05
N ARG A 110 1.57 -11.39 -21.53
CA ARG A 110 2.47 -11.09 -22.65
C ARG A 110 1.70 -11.11 -23.97
N SER A 111 2.24 -10.40 -24.96
CA SER A 111 1.85 -10.58 -26.36
C SER A 111 2.04 -12.04 -26.79
N LYS A 112 1.09 -12.59 -27.56
CA LYS A 112 0.94 -14.02 -27.94
C LYS A 112 0.38 -14.96 -26.86
N GLY A 113 -0.39 -14.45 -25.90
CA GLY A 113 -1.16 -15.30 -24.96
C GLY A 113 -0.34 -15.96 -23.85
N LYS A 114 0.98 -15.70 -23.79
CA LYS A 114 1.82 -16.15 -22.67
C LYS A 114 1.49 -15.34 -21.41
N LYS A 115 1.48 -16.00 -20.26
CA LYS A 115 1.24 -15.38 -18.95
C LYS A 115 2.58 -15.14 -18.27
N GLU A 116 2.75 -14.00 -17.63
CA GLU A 116 4.00 -13.60 -16.99
C GLU A 116 3.69 -12.90 -15.66
N LEU A 117 4.32 -13.37 -14.59
CA LEU A 117 4.33 -12.66 -13.31
C LEU A 117 5.72 -12.03 -13.19
N CYS A 118 5.76 -10.72 -12.99
CA CYS A 118 6.97 -9.96 -12.79
C CYS A 118 7.03 -9.52 -11.33
N ILE A 119 8.17 -9.73 -10.70
CA ILE A 119 8.47 -9.24 -9.37
C ILE A 119 9.67 -8.32 -9.53
N TYR A 120 9.55 -7.09 -9.06
CA TYR A 120 10.62 -6.10 -9.08
C TYR A 120 11.41 -6.24 -7.79
N CYS A 121 12.60 -6.80 -7.93
CA CYS A 121 13.53 -6.93 -6.82
C CYS A 121 14.71 -6.00 -7.04
N GLY A 122 14.83 -5.02 -6.15
CA GLY A 122 15.77 -3.92 -6.21
C GLY A 122 16.93 -4.09 -5.24
N TYR A 123 17.79 -3.08 -5.21
CA TYR A 123 18.76 -2.88 -4.14
C TYR A 123 18.52 -1.47 -3.61
N TRP A 124 17.73 -1.30 -2.55
CA TRP A 124 17.83 -0.07 -1.78
C TRP A 124 19.11 -0.15 -0.94
N ARG A 125 20.07 0.74 -1.22
CA ARG A 125 21.22 1.02 -0.37
C ARG A 125 21.07 2.41 0.21
#